data_AF-A0AAE4TQL8-F1
#
_entry.id   AF-A0AAE4TQL8-F1
#
_cell.length_a   1.000
_cell.length_b   1.000
_cell.length_c   1.000
_cell.angle_alpha   90.00
_cell.angle_beta   90.00
_cell.angle_gamma   90.00
#
_symmetry.space_group_name_H-M   'P 1'
#
loop_
_entity.id
_entity.type
_entity.pdbx_description
1 polymer ?
#
loop_
_entity_poly.entity_id
_entity_poly.type
_entity_poly.pdbx_seq_one_letter_code
_entity_poly.pdbx_strand_id
1 'polypeptide(L)'
;MYYRTRKNAKGETRFEVVEKYKDPLTGKWKNATVTYSNDTSRSRKDAERRLIDKIDKLVNRLEYQFNPQKIKTFGQLKQNWLETWSVSVKPQTVKREAFVLKRLGVIIGDDFLLESITPLLMKRCLSTYAERYDSSQSTLVHIKSTCNKIFNHGIMYNIIPYSPMSVVKVDVSLDKKRMAKKKHEAKFLEVHELSVFFDALSRRRNPNYYDLAIVLLCSGLRIGEAAFTREDFNPDTGVLTIDKSLQYHDLKVADFYFDTTKTINADREVALPKVACEAILRAIKRSDEFDKYALENPAKSFSHTESIFRTEYGSPITSHSFREVLARVEQELVETCEEKYGFKWTKHVTPHSFRHMHITYLQSEGTDLVMRDIMDRVGHANYETTIGYTHRQTSSQEKAVNALNNFIDKNQISFTALKSWSCKYSQPLNDWIENHYESRKSNLNLDEFRDIIGIKESYLPRHINVNILPKLLKDIKKYHSNFDIKCIREGKQKIIGYEMVW
;
A
#
# COMPACT_ATOMS: atom_id res chain seq x y z
N MET A 1 -23.98 -9.21 -54.39
CA MET A 1 -24.97 -9.00 -53.31
C MET A 1 -26.31 -9.56 -53.73
N TYR A 2 -27.06 -10.20 -52.83
CA TYR A 2 -28.42 -10.66 -53.11
C TYR A 2 -29.34 -10.51 -51.91
N TYR A 3 -30.64 -10.44 -52.16
CA TYR A 3 -31.69 -10.29 -51.15
C TYR A 3 -32.42 -11.61 -50.93
N ARG A 4 -32.88 -11.86 -49.71
CA ARG A 4 -33.80 -12.96 -49.43
C ARG A 4 -34.79 -12.56 -48.34
N THR A 5 -35.97 -13.16 -48.41
CA THR A 5 -37.04 -12.98 -47.43
C THR A 5 -37.11 -14.19 -46.52
N ARG A 6 -37.18 -13.96 -45.21
CA ARG A 6 -37.27 -15.03 -44.21
C ARG A 6 -38.35 -14.71 -43.19
N LYS A 7 -39.11 -15.72 -42.76
CA LYS A 7 -39.99 -15.57 -41.59
C LYS A 7 -39.19 -15.89 -40.33
N ASN A 8 -39.29 -15.05 -39.31
CA ASN A 8 -38.71 -15.36 -38.01
C ASN A 8 -39.55 -16.41 -37.27
N ALA A 9 -39.08 -16.87 -36.10
CA ALA A 9 -39.79 -17.85 -35.28
C ALA A 9 -41.19 -17.40 -34.81
N LYS A 10 -41.49 -16.09 -34.90
CA LYS A 10 -42.79 -15.48 -34.57
C LYS A 10 -43.69 -15.27 -35.81
N GLY A 11 -43.29 -15.77 -36.99
CA GLY A 11 -44.04 -15.63 -38.24
C GLY A 11 -43.91 -14.28 -38.94
N GLU A 12 -43.13 -13.33 -38.40
CA GLU A 12 -42.93 -12.02 -39.00
C GLU A 12 -41.99 -12.11 -40.21
N THR A 13 -42.36 -11.44 -41.30
CA THR A 13 -41.51 -11.29 -42.48
C THR A 13 -40.33 -10.37 -42.17
N ARG A 14 -39.11 -10.86 -42.41
CA ARG A 14 -37.86 -10.10 -42.37
C ARG A 14 -37.15 -10.21 -43.70
N PHE A 15 -36.48 -9.14 -44.08
CA PHE A 15 -35.68 -9.08 -45.29
C PHE A 15 -34.20 -9.14 -44.90
N GLU A 16 -33.42 -9.85 -45.69
CA GLU A 16 -31.99 -10.00 -45.49
C GLU A 16 -31.25 -9.61 -46.75
N VAL A 17 -30.17 -8.85 -46.60
CA VAL A 17 -29.18 -8.62 -47.64
C VAL A 17 -27.95 -9.46 -47.30
N VAL A 18 -27.46 -10.19 -48.30
CA VAL A 18 -26.35 -11.14 -48.15
C VAL A 18 -25.29 -10.84 -49.21
N GLU A 19 -24.02 -10.88 -48.80
CA GLU A 19 -22.89 -10.74 -49.71
C GLU A 19 -21.79 -11.73 -49.32
N LYS A 20 -21.10 -12.25 -50.31
CA LYS A 20 -19.93 -13.10 -50.11
C LYS A 20 -18.69 -12.24 -49.92
N TYR A 21 -17.86 -12.57 -48.94
CA TYR A 21 -16.53 -12.00 -48.79
C TYR A 21 -15.50 -13.14 -48.73
N LYS A 22 -14.29 -12.85 -49.18
CA LYS A 22 -13.18 -13.80 -49.08
C LYS A 22 -12.54 -13.64 -47.71
N ASP A 23 -12.52 -14.71 -46.94
CA ASP A 23 -11.86 -14.71 -45.64
C ASP A 23 -10.34 -14.55 -45.85
N PRO A 24 -9.69 -13.54 -45.25
CA PRO A 24 -8.31 -13.19 -45.55
C PRO A 24 -7.30 -14.22 -45.01
N LEU A 25 -7.68 -15.08 -44.07
CA LEU A 25 -6.79 -16.06 -43.44
C LEU A 25 -6.88 -17.43 -44.10
N THR A 26 -8.09 -17.82 -44.50
CA THR A 26 -8.35 -19.15 -45.07
C THR A 26 -8.49 -19.13 -46.58
N GLY A 27 -8.65 -17.96 -47.19
CA GLY A 27 -8.94 -17.80 -48.62
C GLY A 27 -10.33 -18.30 -49.04
N LYS A 28 -11.14 -18.81 -48.11
CA LYS A 28 -12.47 -19.38 -48.38
C LYS A 28 -13.53 -18.28 -48.44
N TRP A 29 -14.52 -18.47 -49.31
CA TRP A 29 -15.67 -17.58 -49.39
C TRP A 29 -16.63 -17.80 -48.21
N LYS A 30 -16.99 -16.73 -47.50
CA LYS A 30 -17.96 -16.72 -46.41
C LYS A 30 -19.08 -15.72 -46.71
N ASN A 31 -20.25 -15.92 -46.12
CA ASN A 31 -21.40 -15.02 -46.28
C ASN A 31 -21.48 -14.06 -45.09
N ALA A 32 -21.67 -12.77 -45.36
CA ALA A 32 -22.13 -11.80 -44.37
C ALA A 32 -23.59 -11.47 -44.64
N THR A 33 -24.37 -11.28 -43.57
CA THR A 33 -25.81 -11.01 -43.66
C THR A 33 -26.22 -9.88 -42.73
N VAL A 34 -27.10 -8.99 -43.21
CA VAL A 34 -27.78 -7.95 -42.43
C VAL A 34 -29.28 -8.08 -42.64
N THR A 35 -30.03 -8.02 -41.54
CA THR A 35 -31.49 -8.16 -41.52
C THR A 35 -32.17 -6.80 -41.34
N TYR A 36 -33.28 -6.57 -42.02
CA TYR A 36 -34.10 -5.36 -41.96
C TYR A 36 -35.61 -5.68 -42.07
N SER A 37 -36.45 -4.77 -41.57
CA SER A 37 -37.89 -5.05 -41.36
C SER A 37 -38.80 -4.60 -42.50
N ASN A 38 -38.52 -3.43 -43.10
CA ASN A 38 -39.39 -2.82 -44.10
C ASN A 38 -38.73 -2.92 -45.48
N ASP A 39 -39.44 -3.39 -46.49
CA ASP A 39 -38.89 -3.55 -47.84
C ASP A 39 -38.98 -2.28 -48.70
N THR A 40 -38.56 -1.16 -48.12
CA THR A 40 -38.50 0.12 -48.83
C THR A 40 -37.13 0.32 -49.47
N SER A 41 -37.07 1.08 -50.57
CA SER A 41 -35.80 1.46 -51.21
C SER A 41 -34.80 2.08 -50.22
N ARG A 42 -35.29 2.90 -49.27
CA ARG A 42 -34.46 3.51 -48.21
C ARG A 42 -33.90 2.46 -47.25
N SER A 43 -34.73 1.52 -46.80
CA SER A 43 -34.31 0.44 -45.89
C SER A 43 -33.35 -0.55 -46.54
N ARG A 44 -33.51 -0.83 -47.84
CA ARG A 44 -32.56 -1.63 -48.63
C ARG A 44 -31.19 -0.95 -48.68
N LYS A 45 -31.11 0.31 -49.10
CA LYS A 45 -29.85 1.07 -49.16
C LYS A 45 -29.14 1.18 -47.81
N ASP A 46 -29.88 1.36 -46.73
CA ASP A 46 -29.32 1.37 -45.37
C ASP A 46 -28.77 -0.01 -44.96
N ALA A 47 -29.48 -1.10 -45.28
CA ALA A 47 -29.03 -2.45 -45.01
C ALA A 47 -27.79 -2.83 -45.84
N GLU A 48 -27.71 -2.43 -47.11
CA GLU A 48 -26.53 -2.59 -47.97
C GLU A 48 -25.29 -1.91 -47.35
N ARG A 49 -25.43 -0.64 -46.93
CA ARG A 49 -24.34 0.10 -46.27
C ARG A 49 -23.87 -0.61 -44.99
N ARG A 50 -24.81 -1.01 -44.13
CA ARG A 50 -24.48 -1.77 -42.90
C ARG A 50 -23.83 -3.11 -43.20
N LEU A 51 -24.16 -3.76 -44.32
CA LEU A 51 -23.54 -5.01 -44.74
C LEU A 51 -22.10 -4.79 -45.21
N ILE A 52 -21.83 -3.76 -45.99
CA ILE A 52 -20.48 -3.37 -46.41
C ILE A 52 -19.63 -3.04 -45.17
N ASP A 53 -20.13 -2.16 -44.28
CA ASP A 53 -19.44 -1.83 -43.02
C ASP A 53 -19.15 -3.08 -42.17
N LYS A 54 -20.06 -4.06 -42.17
CA LYS A 54 -19.89 -5.32 -41.45
C LYS A 54 -18.81 -6.19 -42.09
N ILE A 55 -18.77 -6.28 -43.41
CA ILE A 55 -17.72 -7.02 -44.14
C ILE A 55 -16.36 -6.37 -43.90
N ASP A 56 -16.28 -5.04 -44.05
CA ASP A 56 -15.04 -4.30 -43.81
C ASP A 56 -14.54 -4.51 -42.38
N LYS A 57 -15.43 -4.46 -41.38
CA LYS A 57 -15.06 -4.76 -39.99
C LYS A 57 -14.57 -6.19 -39.80
N LEU A 58 -15.20 -7.18 -40.43
CA LEU A 58 -14.81 -8.59 -40.32
C LEU A 58 -13.44 -8.86 -40.96
N VAL A 59 -13.25 -8.37 -42.18
CA VAL A 59 -11.99 -8.54 -42.94
C VAL A 59 -10.86 -7.79 -42.25
N ASN A 60 -11.05 -6.49 -41.96
CA ASN A 60 -10.02 -5.70 -41.30
C ASN A 60 -9.65 -6.28 -39.94
N ARG A 61 -10.63 -6.70 -39.12
CA ARG A 61 -10.34 -7.31 -37.81
C ARG A 61 -9.43 -8.53 -37.94
N LEU A 62 -9.72 -9.45 -38.86
CA LEU A 62 -8.92 -10.66 -39.06
C LEU A 62 -7.54 -10.34 -39.65
N GLU A 63 -7.46 -9.42 -40.62
CA GLU A 63 -6.19 -8.99 -41.19
C GLU A 63 -5.29 -8.32 -40.15
N TYR A 64 -5.80 -7.40 -39.33
CA TYR A 64 -5.00 -6.75 -38.29
C TYR A 64 -4.61 -7.70 -37.15
N GLN A 65 -5.45 -8.69 -36.84
CA GLN A 65 -5.20 -9.61 -35.74
C GLN A 65 -4.14 -10.68 -36.10
N PHE A 66 -4.12 -11.14 -37.36
CA PHE A 66 -3.31 -12.30 -37.76
C PHE A 66 -2.33 -12.03 -38.89
N ASN A 67 -2.33 -10.84 -39.50
CA ASN A 67 -1.35 -10.44 -40.51
C ASN A 67 -0.46 -9.29 -39.98
N PRO A 68 0.73 -9.60 -39.45
CA PRO A 68 1.67 -8.61 -38.91
C PRO A 68 1.99 -7.49 -39.92
N GLN A 69 2.00 -7.79 -41.23
CA GLN A 69 2.34 -6.82 -42.27
C GLN A 69 1.34 -5.67 -42.40
N LYS A 70 0.13 -5.81 -41.84
CA LYS A 70 -0.90 -4.77 -41.84
C LYS A 70 -0.73 -3.76 -40.70
N ILE A 71 0.07 -4.08 -39.69
CA ILE A 71 0.42 -3.17 -38.59
C ILE A 71 1.47 -2.18 -39.13
N LYS A 72 1.05 -0.93 -39.36
CA LYS A 72 1.90 0.13 -39.97
C LYS A 72 2.19 1.29 -39.03
N THR A 73 1.36 1.53 -38.02
CA THR A 73 1.51 2.66 -37.11
C THR A 73 1.86 2.24 -35.68
N PHE A 74 2.39 3.20 -34.90
CA PHE A 74 2.65 2.99 -33.48
C PHE A 74 1.39 2.59 -32.70
N GLY A 75 0.26 3.25 -32.98
CA GLY A 75 -1.02 2.98 -32.32
C GLY A 75 -1.50 1.55 -32.53
N GLN A 76 -1.34 1.01 -33.75
CA GLN A 76 -1.67 -0.38 -34.06
C GLN A 76 -0.74 -1.36 -33.35
N LEU A 77 0.57 -1.10 -33.36
CA LEU A 77 1.57 -1.96 -32.73
C LEU A 77 1.37 -2.05 -31.21
N LYS A 78 1.19 -0.91 -30.53
CA LYS A 78 1.01 -0.89 -29.07
C LYS A 78 -0.29 -1.58 -28.64
N GLN A 79 -1.35 -1.46 -29.44
CA GLN A 79 -2.64 -2.08 -29.15
C GLN A 79 -2.55 -3.60 -29.30
N ASN A 80 -1.92 -4.08 -30.38
CA ASN A 80 -1.68 -5.50 -30.59
C ASN A 80 -0.78 -6.10 -29.49
N TRP A 81 0.25 -5.37 -29.07
CA TRP A 81 1.07 -5.75 -27.91
C TRP A 81 0.24 -5.84 -26.62
N LEU A 82 -0.59 -4.84 -26.33
CA LEU A 82 -1.41 -4.82 -25.11
C LEU A 82 -2.37 -6.01 -25.05
N GLU A 83 -3.05 -6.31 -26.15
CA GLU A 83 -3.98 -7.45 -26.26
C GLU A 83 -3.25 -8.77 -25.97
N THR A 84 -2.08 -8.96 -26.57
CA THR A 84 -1.26 -10.17 -26.38
C THR A 84 -0.69 -10.26 -24.96
N TRP A 85 -0.19 -9.17 -24.41
CA TRP A 85 0.46 -9.15 -23.10
C TRP A 85 -0.54 -9.27 -21.95
N SER A 86 -1.74 -8.70 -22.11
CA SER A 86 -2.75 -8.62 -21.06
C SER A 86 -3.18 -9.96 -20.48
N VAL A 87 -3.12 -11.05 -21.26
CA VAL A 87 -3.49 -12.40 -20.81
C VAL A 87 -2.53 -12.97 -19.76
N SER A 88 -1.31 -12.44 -19.68
CA SER A 88 -0.24 -12.94 -18.81
C SER A 88 -0.14 -12.22 -17.46
N VAL A 89 -0.98 -11.21 -17.20
CA VAL A 89 -0.85 -10.32 -16.03
C VAL A 89 -2.19 -10.00 -15.38
N LYS A 90 -2.17 -9.64 -14.08
CA LYS A 90 -3.40 -9.31 -13.33
C LYS A 90 -4.11 -8.07 -13.92
N PRO A 91 -5.45 -7.98 -13.86
CA PRO A 91 -6.22 -6.87 -14.44
C PRO A 91 -5.77 -5.46 -14.00
N GLN A 92 -5.35 -5.32 -12.74
CA GLN A 92 -4.85 -4.03 -12.24
C GLN A 92 -3.56 -3.58 -12.94
N THR A 93 -2.70 -4.53 -13.29
CA THR A 93 -1.47 -4.27 -14.04
C THR A 93 -1.80 -3.84 -15.48
N VAL A 94 -2.80 -4.46 -16.10
CA VAL A 94 -3.31 -4.05 -17.43
C VAL A 94 -3.87 -2.63 -17.40
N LYS A 95 -4.74 -2.30 -16.42
CA LYS A 95 -5.33 -0.96 -16.26
C LYS A 95 -4.25 0.12 -16.16
N ARG A 96 -3.21 -0.13 -15.35
CA ARG A 96 -2.09 0.80 -15.19
C ARG A 96 -1.32 1.00 -16.50
N GLU A 97 -0.95 -0.08 -17.21
CA GLU A 97 -0.25 0.04 -18.49
C GLU A 97 -1.13 0.71 -19.56
N ALA A 98 -2.43 0.44 -19.61
CA ALA A 98 -3.33 1.09 -20.56
C ALA A 98 -3.30 2.62 -20.42
N PHE A 99 -3.19 3.14 -19.20
CA PHE A 99 -3.02 4.56 -18.96
C PHE A 99 -1.67 5.10 -19.45
N VAL A 100 -0.59 4.33 -19.28
CA VAL A 100 0.73 4.65 -19.84
C VAL A 100 0.68 4.69 -21.37
N LEU A 101 0.06 3.69 -22.01
CA LEU A 101 -0.08 3.60 -23.46
C LEU A 101 -0.90 4.75 -24.05
N LYS A 102 -1.92 5.24 -23.33
CA LYS A 102 -2.66 6.43 -23.71
C LYS A 102 -1.75 7.65 -23.76
N ARG A 103 -0.94 7.88 -22.73
CA ARG A 103 0.03 8.99 -22.69
C ARG A 103 1.10 8.86 -23.77
N LEU A 104 1.59 7.64 -24.01
CA LEU A 104 2.54 7.36 -25.08
C LEU A 104 1.96 7.69 -26.45
N GLY A 105 0.70 7.34 -26.72
CA GLY A 105 0.04 7.70 -27.99
C GLY A 105 -0.06 9.21 -28.21
N VAL A 106 -0.30 9.98 -27.15
CA VAL A 106 -0.37 11.45 -27.22
C VAL A 106 1.02 12.09 -27.47
N ILE A 107 2.11 11.45 -27.03
CA ILE A 107 3.47 11.99 -27.13
C ILE A 107 4.20 11.51 -28.39
N ILE A 108 4.03 10.23 -28.74
CA ILE A 108 4.66 9.62 -29.90
C ILE A 108 3.81 9.87 -31.15
N GLY A 109 2.48 9.88 -31.04
CA GLY A 109 1.57 9.89 -32.18
C GLY A 109 1.13 8.47 -32.54
N ASP A 110 -0.17 8.19 -32.42
CA ASP A 110 -0.72 6.86 -32.75
C ASP A 110 -0.79 6.57 -34.25
N ASP A 111 -0.79 7.63 -35.06
CA ASP A 111 -0.77 7.66 -36.51
C ASP A 111 0.64 7.62 -37.09
N PHE A 112 1.69 7.74 -36.28
CA PHE A 112 3.07 7.73 -36.76
C PHE A 112 3.41 6.37 -37.35
N LEU A 113 3.93 6.38 -38.59
CA LEU A 113 4.41 5.20 -39.28
C LEU A 113 5.63 4.61 -38.55
N LEU A 114 5.64 3.30 -38.37
CA LEU A 114 6.69 2.60 -37.64
C LEU A 114 8.09 2.81 -38.24
N GLU A 115 8.19 2.93 -39.57
CA GLU A 115 9.43 3.20 -40.30
C GLU A 115 10.03 4.59 -40.00
N SER A 116 9.18 5.55 -39.63
CA SER A 116 9.59 6.92 -39.30
C SER A 116 10.00 7.08 -37.83
N ILE A 117 9.78 6.05 -37.00
CA ILE A 117 10.12 6.09 -35.58
C ILE A 117 11.61 5.78 -35.42
N THR A 118 12.40 6.84 -35.24
CA THR A 118 13.85 6.76 -35.06
C THR A 118 14.26 6.85 -33.59
N PRO A 119 15.49 6.42 -33.22
CA PRO A 119 16.03 6.66 -31.87
C PRO A 119 16.04 8.13 -31.45
N LEU A 120 16.25 9.07 -32.39
CA LEU A 120 16.19 10.51 -32.12
C LEU A 120 14.78 10.96 -31.74
N LEU A 121 13.77 10.50 -32.51
CA LEU A 121 12.36 10.77 -32.21
C LEU A 121 12.02 10.24 -30.82
N MET A 122 12.39 9.00 -30.53
CA MET A 122 12.11 8.38 -29.25
C MET A 122 12.83 9.08 -28.07
N LYS A 123 14.06 9.54 -28.26
CA LYS A 123 14.77 10.36 -27.27
C LYS A 123 14.01 11.65 -26.97
N ARG A 124 13.54 12.35 -28.02
CA ARG A 124 12.71 13.56 -27.86
C ARG A 124 11.40 13.25 -27.14
N CYS A 125 10.71 12.17 -27.50
CA CYS A 125 9.49 11.75 -26.82
C CYS A 125 9.70 11.47 -25.33
N LEU A 126 10.83 10.86 -24.93
CA LEU A 126 11.15 10.68 -23.50
C LEU A 126 11.36 12.03 -22.80
N SER A 127 12.06 12.98 -23.42
CA SER A 127 12.24 14.34 -22.87
C SER A 127 10.89 15.06 -22.73
N THR A 128 10.05 15.02 -23.76
CA THR A 128 8.70 15.59 -23.74
C THR A 128 7.84 14.93 -22.67
N TYR A 129 7.94 13.61 -22.47
CA TYR A 129 7.24 12.91 -21.38
C TYR A 129 7.72 13.39 -20.02
N ALA A 130 9.04 13.53 -19.86
CA ALA A 130 9.66 13.99 -18.62
C ALA A 130 9.19 15.39 -18.22
N GLU A 131 9.14 16.32 -19.17
CA GLU A 131 8.72 17.70 -18.98
C GLU A 131 7.20 17.79 -18.75
N ARG A 132 6.40 17.20 -19.63
CA ARG A 132 4.92 17.30 -19.57
C ARG A 132 4.32 16.73 -18.29
N TYR A 133 4.93 15.71 -17.72
CA TYR A 133 4.40 15.01 -16.53
C TYR A 133 5.30 15.13 -15.29
N ASP A 134 6.30 16.01 -15.32
CA ASP A 134 7.37 16.13 -14.31
C ASP A 134 7.84 14.76 -13.78
N SER A 135 8.21 13.88 -14.71
CA SER A 135 8.44 12.47 -14.36
C SER A 135 9.77 12.26 -13.65
N SER A 136 9.78 11.31 -12.70
CA SER A 136 11.00 10.81 -12.07
C SER A 136 11.80 9.91 -13.02
N GLN A 137 13.08 9.71 -12.69
CA GLN A 137 13.94 8.76 -13.41
C GLN A 137 13.34 7.34 -13.44
N SER A 138 12.80 6.86 -12.33
CA SER A 138 12.16 5.54 -12.25
C SER A 138 10.97 5.42 -13.19
N THR A 139 10.14 6.46 -13.28
CA THR A 139 9.03 6.52 -14.24
C THR A 139 9.56 6.47 -15.67
N LEU A 140 10.58 7.26 -16.02
CA LEU A 140 11.16 7.25 -17.37
C LEU A 140 11.80 5.91 -17.74
N VAL A 141 12.44 5.22 -16.79
CA VAL A 141 12.95 3.85 -16.99
C VAL A 141 11.80 2.88 -17.27
N HIS A 142 10.69 3.01 -16.54
CA HIS A 142 9.48 2.22 -16.80
C HIS A 142 8.90 2.50 -18.19
N ILE A 143 8.77 3.77 -18.58
CA ILE A 143 8.33 4.17 -19.92
C ILE A 143 9.24 3.58 -20.99
N LYS A 144 10.57 3.70 -20.84
CA LYS A 144 11.54 3.08 -21.76
C LYS A 144 11.34 1.57 -21.85
N SER A 145 11.16 0.89 -20.71
CA SER A 145 10.92 -0.56 -20.66
C SER A 145 9.63 -0.94 -21.40
N THR A 146 8.53 -0.20 -21.18
CA THR A 146 7.26 -0.44 -21.87
C THR A 146 7.41 -0.22 -23.38
N CYS A 147 8.05 0.86 -23.83
CA CYS A 147 8.34 1.04 -25.26
C CYS A 147 9.21 -0.08 -25.84
N ASN A 148 10.24 -0.53 -25.13
CA ASN A 148 11.06 -1.67 -25.56
C ASN A 148 10.23 -2.94 -25.71
N LYS A 149 9.30 -3.24 -24.79
CA LYS A 149 8.41 -4.40 -24.93
C LYS A 149 7.53 -4.31 -26.18
N ILE A 150 6.96 -3.13 -26.45
CA ILE A 150 6.14 -2.87 -27.64
C ILE A 150 6.96 -3.07 -28.92
N PHE A 151 8.15 -2.49 -29.02
CA PHE A 151 8.97 -2.63 -30.22
C PHE A 151 9.56 -4.02 -30.38
N ASN A 152 9.97 -4.69 -29.28
CA ASN A 152 10.43 -6.08 -29.33
C ASN A 152 9.31 -7.04 -29.76
N HIS A 153 8.06 -6.76 -29.39
CA HIS A 153 6.90 -7.44 -29.94
C HIS A 153 6.81 -7.24 -31.47
N GLY A 154 7.04 -6.02 -31.95
CA GLY A 154 7.15 -5.74 -33.38
C GLY A 154 8.25 -6.55 -34.09
N ILE A 155 9.41 -6.69 -33.46
CA ILE A 155 10.53 -7.51 -33.98
C ILE A 155 10.13 -8.99 -34.02
N MET A 156 9.54 -9.51 -32.93
CA MET A 156 9.13 -10.92 -32.83
C MET A 156 8.22 -11.36 -33.98
N TYR A 157 7.36 -10.47 -34.47
CA TYR A 157 6.44 -10.72 -35.58
C TYR A 157 6.92 -10.16 -36.93
N ASN A 158 8.19 -9.79 -37.05
CA ASN A 158 8.80 -9.24 -38.27
C ASN A 158 8.08 -8.00 -38.84
N ILE A 159 7.49 -7.18 -37.97
CA ILE A 159 6.81 -5.91 -38.33
C ILE A 159 7.86 -4.81 -38.52
N ILE A 160 8.88 -4.79 -37.67
CA ILE A 160 10.03 -3.88 -37.74
C ILE A 160 11.33 -4.67 -37.60
N PRO A 161 12.43 -4.22 -38.24
CA PRO A 161 13.70 -4.94 -38.22
C PRO A 161 14.49 -4.76 -36.92
N TYR A 162 14.29 -3.65 -36.20
CA TYR A 162 14.99 -3.37 -34.94
C TYR A 162 14.16 -2.44 -34.04
N SER A 163 14.50 -2.40 -32.75
CA SER A 163 13.84 -1.51 -31.79
C SER A 163 14.52 -0.12 -31.80
N PRO A 164 13.78 0.96 -32.08
CA PRO A 164 14.32 2.32 -32.01
C PRO A 164 14.66 2.76 -30.58
N MET A 165 14.26 1.98 -29.57
CA MET A 165 14.50 2.25 -28.15
C MET A 165 15.75 1.57 -27.57
N SER A 166 16.37 0.67 -28.33
CA SER A 166 17.52 -0.15 -27.90
C SER A 166 18.69 0.70 -27.37
N VAL A 167 19.09 1.73 -28.12
CA VAL A 167 20.24 2.60 -27.82
C VAL A 167 19.88 3.86 -27.02
N VAL A 168 18.60 4.16 -26.86
CA VAL A 168 18.14 5.40 -26.21
C VAL A 168 18.41 5.33 -24.71
N LYS A 169 19.19 6.28 -24.17
CA LYS A 169 19.45 6.38 -22.72
C LYS A 169 18.43 7.29 -22.05
N VAL A 170 18.11 6.99 -20.79
CA VAL A 170 17.29 7.86 -19.94
C VAL A 170 18.23 8.87 -19.31
N ASP A 171 18.17 10.09 -19.80
CA ASP A 171 18.95 11.21 -19.29
C ASP A 171 18.08 12.03 -18.32
N VAL A 172 18.57 12.23 -17.10
CA VAL A 172 17.93 13.10 -16.09
C VAL A 172 18.98 14.04 -15.50
N SER A 173 18.56 15.26 -15.16
CA SER A 173 19.46 16.29 -14.62
C SER A 173 20.13 15.83 -13.32
N LEU A 174 21.34 16.34 -13.07
CA LEU A 174 22.06 16.07 -11.82
C LEU A 174 21.23 16.50 -10.60
N ASP A 175 20.48 17.59 -10.69
CA ASP A 175 19.61 18.06 -9.61
C ASP A 175 18.46 17.09 -9.32
N LYS A 176 17.82 16.53 -10.36
CA LYS A 176 16.81 15.46 -10.16
C LYS A 176 17.41 14.22 -9.51
N LYS A 177 18.65 13.84 -9.87
CA LYS A 177 19.38 12.73 -9.21
C LYS A 177 19.68 13.04 -7.75
N ARG A 178 20.18 14.24 -7.44
CA ARG A 178 20.46 14.70 -6.07
C ARG A 178 19.20 14.72 -5.21
N MET A 179 18.09 15.24 -5.73
CA MET A 179 16.79 15.24 -5.05
C MET A 179 16.27 13.82 -4.79
N ALA A 180 16.42 12.91 -5.74
CA ALA A 180 16.03 11.51 -5.57
C ALA A 180 16.86 10.81 -4.47
N LYS A 181 18.17 11.07 -4.43
CA LYS A 181 19.06 10.58 -3.36
C LYS A 181 18.63 11.10 -2.00
N LYS A 182 18.42 12.43 -1.86
CA LYS A 182 17.95 13.05 -0.61
C LYS A 182 16.61 12.46 -0.14
N LYS A 183 15.66 12.25 -1.06
CA LYS A 183 14.36 11.61 -0.76
C LYS A 183 14.52 10.15 -0.33
N HIS A 184 15.54 9.46 -0.79
CA HIS A 184 15.83 8.09 -0.36
C HIS A 184 16.43 8.07 1.05
N GLU A 185 17.43 8.90 1.31
CA GLU A 185 18.07 9.05 2.62
C GLU A 185 17.07 9.49 3.70
N ALA A 186 16.16 10.40 3.38
CA ALA A 186 15.12 10.86 4.30
C ALA A 186 14.18 9.74 4.80
N LYS A 187 14.14 8.57 4.14
CA LYS A 187 13.31 7.44 4.57
C LYS A 187 13.95 6.60 5.68
N PHE A 188 15.25 6.74 5.88
CA PHE A 188 15.96 6.01 6.91
C PHE A 188 16.02 6.84 8.19
N LEU A 189 15.69 6.19 9.30
CA LEU A 189 15.82 6.76 10.64
C LEU A 189 17.10 6.23 11.28
N GLU A 190 17.93 7.13 11.76
CA GLU A 190 18.98 6.80 12.72
C GLU A 190 18.35 6.40 14.06
N VAL A 191 19.12 5.75 14.93
CA VAL A 191 18.63 5.21 16.21
C VAL A 191 17.92 6.27 17.07
N HIS A 192 18.53 7.46 17.22
CA HIS A 192 17.92 8.54 18.01
C HIS A 192 16.62 9.07 17.38
N GLU A 193 16.54 9.12 16.05
CA GLU A 193 15.33 9.52 15.31
C GLU A 193 14.25 8.45 15.41
N LEU A 194 14.63 7.17 15.42
CA LEU A 194 13.73 6.05 15.59
C LEU A 194 13.05 6.09 16.96
N SER A 195 13.80 6.35 18.02
CA SER A 195 13.25 6.48 19.38
C SER A 195 12.24 7.63 19.48
N VAL A 196 12.58 8.80 18.95
CA VAL A 196 11.69 9.98 18.89
C VAL A 196 10.44 9.70 18.04
N PHE A 197 10.60 8.99 16.92
CA PHE A 197 9.50 8.60 16.06
C PHE A 197 8.51 7.67 16.76
N PHE A 198 9.00 6.67 17.48
CA PHE A 198 8.15 5.73 18.22
C PHE A 198 7.49 6.38 19.43
N ASP A 199 8.14 7.33 20.11
CA ASP A 199 7.48 8.17 21.12
C ASP A 199 6.28 8.92 20.52
N ALA A 200 6.48 9.64 19.41
CA ALA A 200 5.40 10.38 18.78
C ALA A 200 4.31 9.47 18.18
N LEU A 201 4.66 8.25 17.75
CA LEU A 201 3.70 7.26 17.28
C LEU A 201 2.89 6.63 18.42
N SER A 202 3.50 6.44 19.59
CA SER A 202 2.86 5.87 20.79
C SER A 202 1.65 6.69 21.26
N ARG A 203 1.68 8.00 21.00
CA ARG A 203 0.65 8.97 21.38
C ARG A 203 -0.51 9.06 20.38
N ARG A 204 -0.51 8.25 19.30
CA ARG A 204 -1.64 8.22 18.35
C ARG A 204 -2.82 7.47 18.94
N ARG A 205 -4.02 7.98 18.63
CA ARG A 205 -5.30 7.48 19.16
C ARG A 205 -5.49 5.96 19.04
N ASN A 206 -5.11 5.37 17.90
CA ASN A 206 -5.26 3.94 17.69
C ASN A 206 -3.90 3.23 17.89
N PRO A 207 -3.73 2.44 18.97
CA PRO A 207 -2.47 1.75 19.26
C PRO A 207 -2.10 0.67 18.24
N ASN A 208 -3.02 0.23 17.38
CA ASN A 208 -2.68 -0.71 16.28
C ASN A 208 -1.59 -0.16 15.36
N TYR A 209 -1.49 1.15 15.16
CA TYR A 209 -0.45 1.71 14.30
C TYR A 209 0.95 1.64 14.92
N TYR A 210 1.05 1.73 16.25
CA TYR A 210 2.30 1.55 16.98
C TYR A 210 2.76 0.09 16.93
N ASP A 211 1.89 -0.84 17.29
CA ASP A 211 2.20 -2.28 17.24
C ASP A 211 2.51 -2.74 15.80
N LEU A 212 1.79 -2.23 14.80
CA LEU A 212 2.07 -2.50 13.39
C LEU A 212 3.46 -1.99 12.97
N ALA A 213 3.87 -0.82 13.42
CA ALA A 213 5.20 -0.28 13.11
C ALA A 213 6.32 -1.13 13.72
N ILE A 214 6.15 -1.61 14.96
CA ILE A 214 7.08 -2.55 15.61
C ILE A 214 7.20 -3.83 14.77
N VAL A 215 6.05 -4.42 14.39
CA VAL A 215 6.04 -5.65 13.60
C VAL A 215 6.71 -5.43 12.25
N LEU A 216 6.37 -4.38 11.51
CA LEU A 216 7.00 -4.08 10.22
C LEU A 216 8.52 -3.88 10.33
N LEU A 217 8.98 -3.21 11.39
CA LEU A 217 10.40 -2.99 11.64
C LEU A 217 11.15 -4.29 11.96
N CYS A 218 10.54 -5.18 12.74
CA CYS A 218 11.18 -6.43 13.18
C CYS A 218 11.05 -7.58 12.17
N SER A 219 10.11 -7.49 11.24
CA SER A 219 9.82 -8.56 10.26
C SER A 219 10.25 -8.24 8.84
N GLY A 220 10.36 -6.95 8.49
CA GLY A 220 10.62 -6.52 7.12
C GLY A 220 9.46 -6.81 6.15
N LEU A 221 8.24 -7.06 6.64
CA LEU A 221 7.08 -7.31 5.78
C LEU A 221 6.73 -6.11 4.88
N ARG A 222 6.10 -6.38 3.74
CA ARG A 222 5.35 -5.35 3.02
C ARG A 222 4.06 -5.06 3.78
N ILE A 223 3.57 -3.82 3.74
CA ILE A 223 2.32 -3.44 4.43
C ILE A 223 1.11 -4.29 4.04
N GLY A 224 1.00 -4.72 2.78
CA GLY A 224 -0.07 -5.62 2.36
C GLY A 224 0.07 -7.05 2.91
N GLU A 225 1.26 -7.49 3.31
CA GLU A 225 1.51 -8.78 3.98
C GLU A 225 1.23 -8.67 5.49
N ALA A 226 1.32 -7.47 6.06
CA ALA A 226 1.03 -7.21 7.48
C ALA A 226 -0.47 -7.26 7.84
N ALA A 227 -1.34 -7.59 6.88
CA ALA A 227 -2.76 -7.84 7.11
C ALA A 227 -3.06 -9.31 7.48
N PHE A 228 -2.06 -10.04 7.97
CA PHE A 228 -2.17 -11.43 8.38
C PHE A 228 -3.20 -11.63 9.52
N THR A 229 -3.66 -12.86 9.63
CA THR A 229 -4.71 -13.33 10.54
C THR A 229 -4.13 -14.02 11.76
N ARG A 230 -4.99 -14.39 12.73
CA ARG A 230 -4.57 -15.12 13.93
C ARG A 230 -3.94 -16.47 13.61
N GLU A 231 -4.45 -17.17 12.60
CA GLU A 231 -3.96 -18.49 12.20
C GLU A 231 -2.55 -18.45 11.59
N ASP A 232 -2.14 -17.29 11.07
CA ASP A 232 -0.83 -17.12 10.44
C ASP A 232 0.30 -16.99 11.47
N PHE A 233 0.00 -16.68 12.73
CA PHE A 233 0.98 -16.46 13.80
C PHE A 233 0.95 -17.57 14.86
N ASN A 234 2.09 -18.22 15.07
CA ASN A 234 2.28 -19.17 16.15
C ASN A 234 2.89 -18.47 17.39
N PRO A 235 2.13 -18.30 18.49
CA PRO A 235 2.61 -17.58 19.67
C PRO A 235 3.66 -18.36 20.48
N ASP A 236 3.68 -19.69 20.38
CA ASP A 236 4.61 -20.55 21.12
C ASP A 236 6.00 -20.51 20.49
N THR A 237 6.07 -20.51 19.16
CA THR A 237 7.34 -20.47 18.41
C THR A 237 7.76 -19.06 18.01
N GLY A 238 6.85 -18.07 18.05
CA GLY A 238 7.10 -16.72 17.56
C GLY A 238 7.26 -16.63 16.05
N VAL A 239 6.74 -17.61 15.30
CA VAL A 239 6.86 -17.69 13.84
C VAL A 239 5.59 -17.17 13.18
N LEU A 240 5.78 -16.30 12.18
CA LEU A 240 4.72 -15.76 11.34
C LEU A 240 4.81 -16.33 9.92
N THR A 241 3.72 -16.91 9.44
CA THR A 241 3.57 -17.43 8.08
C THR A 241 3.05 -16.34 7.15
N ILE A 242 3.67 -16.20 5.98
CA ILE A 242 3.30 -15.23 4.96
C ILE A 242 3.03 -16.00 3.67
N ASP A 243 1.77 -16.06 3.24
CA ASP A 243 1.32 -16.75 2.02
C ASP A 243 0.30 -15.92 1.20
N LYS A 244 -0.17 -14.82 1.77
CA LYS A 244 -1.19 -13.94 1.20
C LYS A 244 -0.91 -12.47 1.45
N SER A 245 -1.54 -11.62 0.66
CA SER A 245 -1.49 -10.17 0.82
C SER A 245 -2.86 -9.54 0.55
N LEU A 246 -3.21 -8.56 1.39
CA LEU A 246 -4.44 -7.79 1.25
C LEU A 246 -4.44 -6.96 -0.03
N GLN A 247 -5.49 -7.13 -0.83
CA GLN A 247 -5.80 -6.30 -1.98
C GLN A 247 -6.85 -5.26 -1.60
N TYR A 248 -6.50 -3.99 -1.76
CA TYR A 248 -7.36 -2.84 -1.40
C TYR A 248 -7.30 -1.69 -2.43
N HIS A 249 -6.44 -1.79 -3.44
CA HIS A 249 -6.26 -0.73 -4.43
C HIS A 249 -7.47 -0.61 -5.35
N ASP A 250 -8.04 0.59 -5.42
CA ASP A 250 -9.26 0.91 -6.19
C ASP A 250 -10.49 0.09 -5.77
N LEU A 251 -10.53 -0.35 -4.50
CA LEU A 251 -11.63 -1.11 -3.91
C LEU A 251 -12.25 -0.34 -2.75
N LYS A 252 -13.53 -0.59 -2.49
CA LYS A 252 -14.16 -0.16 -1.23
C LYS A 252 -13.74 -1.14 -0.12
N VAL A 253 -13.83 -0.70 1.13
CA VAL A 253 -13.49 -1.52 2.31
C VAL A 253 -14.21 -2.87 2.29
N ALA A 254 -15.49 -2.88 1.91
CA ALA A 254 -16.30 -4.10 1.82
C ALA A 254 -15.83 -5.09 0.74
N ASP A 255 -15.04 -4.62 -0.24
CA ASP A 255 -14.54 -5.41 -1.36
C ASP A 255 -13.07 -5.81 -1.16
N PHE A 256 -12.48 -5.54 0.00
CA PHE A 256 -11.11 -5.98 0.29
C PHE A 256 -11.04 -7.50 0.38
N TYR A 257 -9.98 -8.08 -0.17
CA TYR A 257 -9.78 -9.53 -0.15
C TYR A 257 -8.31 -9.89 -0.03
N PHE A 258 -8.04 -11.11 0.42
CA PHE A 258 -6.71 -11.70 0.41
C PHE A 258 -6.43 -12.38 -0.92
N ASP A 259 -5.26 -12.10 -1.49
CA ASP A 259 -4.79 -12.74 -2.70
C ASP A 259 -3.45 -13.39 -2.42
N THR A 260 -3.22 -14.56 -3.01
CA THR A 260 -1.96 -15.28 -2.94
C THR A 260 -0.80 -14.42 -3.46
N THR A 261 0.38 -14.60 -2.87
CA THR A 261 1.55 -13.85 -3.30
C THR A 261 1.95 -14.25 -4.73
N LYS A 262 2.35 -13.29 -5.57
CA LYS A 262 2.54 -13.49 -7.02
C LYS A 262 3.72 -14.39 -7.41
N THR A 263 4.56 -14.80 -6.48
CA THR A 263 5.84 -15.46 -6.75
C THR A 263 6.08 -16.58 -5.75
N ILE A 264 6.57 -17.73 -6.21
CA ILE A 264 6.91 -18.89 -5.35
C ILE A 264 7.82 -18.49 -4.16
N ASN A 265 8.69 -17.49 -4.34
CA ASN A 265 9.59 -16.99 -3.29
C ASN A 265 8.95 -16.01 -2.30
N ALA A 266 7.67 -15.65 -2.47
CA ALA A 266 7.02 -14.73 -1.55
C ALA A 266 6.36 -15.45 -0.36
N ASP A 267 6.04 -16.74 -0.52
CA ASP A 267 5.57 -17.59 0.57
C ASP A 267 6.74 -17.96 1.49
N ARG A 268 6.65 -17.60 2.78
CA ARG A 268 7.75 -17.77 3.74
C ARG A 268 7.28 -17.74 5.19
N GLU A 269 8.15 -18.23 6.06
CA GLU A 269 8.03 -18.09 7.50
C GLU A 269 9.05 -17.06 8.00
N VAL A 270 8.65 -16.24 8.96
CA VAL A 270 9.48 -15.20 9.56
C VAL A 270 9.46 -15.39 11.07
N ALA A 271 10.60 -15.75 11.66
CA ALA A 271 10.74 -15.77 13.11
C ALA A 271 10.85 -14.34 13.65
N LEU A 272 10.15 -14.04 14.73
CA LEU A 272 10.05 -12.69 15.29
C LEU A 272 10.73 -12.58 16.66
N PRO A 273 11.38 -11.44 16.95
CA PRO A 273 11.84 -11.15 18.30
C PRO A 273 10.65 -10.97 19.25
N LYS A 274 10.87 -11.20 20.54
CA LYS A 274 9.84 -11.17 21.58
C LYS A 274 8.99 -9.90 21.55
N VAL A 275 9.61 -8.73 21.34
CA VAL A 275 8.91 -7.44 21.25
C VAL A 275 7.85 -7.39 20.14
N ALA A 276 8.11 -8.06 19.01
CA ALA A 276 7.17 -8.12 17.89
C ALA A 276 6.08 -9.14 18.15
N CYS A 277 6.40 -10.29 18.77
CA CYS A 277 5.40 -11.24 19.25
C CYS A 277 4.42 -10.58 20.23
N GLU A 278 4.94 -9.84 21.21
CA GLU A 278 4.10 -9.11 22.16
C GLU A 278 3.23 -8.04 21.49
N ALA A 279 3.75 -7.33 20.50
CA ALA A 279 2.97 -6.38 19.70
C ALA A 279 1.80 -7.06 18.96
N ILE A 280 2.03 -8.25 18.39
CA ILE A 280 0.97 -9.06 17.75
C ILE A 280 -0.07 -9.49 18.78
N LEU A 281 0.35 -10.00 19.94
CA LEU A 281 -0.57 -10.43 21.00
C LEU A 281 -1.42 -9.27 21.53
N ARG A 282 -0.84 -8.08 21.69
CA ARG A 282 -1.59 -6.86 22.04
C ARG A 282 -2.63 -6.50 20.97
N ALA A 283 -2.28 -6.61 19.69
CA ALA A 283 -3.20 -6.33 18.59
C ALA A 283 -4.35 -7.36 18.52
N ILE A 284 -4.03 -8.64 18.72
CA ILE A 284 -5.02 -9.72 18.83
C ILE A 284 -6.02 -9.43 19.95
N LYS A 285 -5.54 -9.12 21.16
CA LYS A 285 -6.40 -8.80 22.30
C LYS A 285 -7.34 -7.62 22.01
N ARG A 286 -6.81 -6.55 21.39
CA ARG A 286 -7.61 -5.37 21.03
C ARG A 286 -8.66 -5.68 19.95
N SER A 287 -8.37 -6.60 19.04
CA SER A 287 -9.34 -7.07 18.04
C SER A 287 -10.46 -7.90 18.70
N ASP A 288 -10.14 -8.79 19.64
CA ASP A 288 -11.15 -9.54 20.41
C ASP A 288 -12.07 -8.61 21.21
N GLU A 289 -11.50 -7.58 21.86
CA GLU A 289 -12.25 -6.57 22.60
C GLU A 289 -13.17 -5.75 21.67
N PHE A 290 -12.68 -5.38 20.48
CA PHE A 290 -13.47 -4.68 19.48
C PHE A 290 -14.62 -5.54 18.94
N ASP A 291 -14.36 -6.81 18.61
CA ASP A 291 -15.38 -7.72 18.07
C ASP A 291 -16.50 -7.94 19.07
N LYS A 292 -16.17 -8.13 20.35
CA LYS A 292 -17.16 -8.18 21.43
C LYS A 292 -17.98 -6.89 21.50
N TYR A 293 -17.32 -5.74 21.49
CA TYR A 293 -18.01 -4.44 21.55
C TYR A 293 -18.92 -4.21 20.34
N ALA A 294 -18.45 -4.53 19.13
CA ALA A 294 -19.20 -4.36 17.88
C ALA A 294 -20.41 -5.30 17.80
N LEU A 295 -20.32 -6.49 18.38
CA LEU A 295 -21.44 -7.41 18.53
C LEU A 295 -22.51 -6.86 19.50
N GLU A 296 -22.07 -6.31 20.62
CA GLU A 296 -22.95 -5.68 21.63
C GLU A 296 -23.54 -4.34 21.14
N ASN A 297 -22.86 -3.65 20.23
CA ASN A 297 -23.19 -2.30 19.75
C ASN A 297 -23.09 -2.20 18.21
N PRO A 298 -23.99 -2.87 17.47
CA PRO A 298 -23.88 -2.93 16.01
C PRO A 298 -24.01 -1.54 15.37
N ALA A 299 -23.05 -1.18 14.51
CA ALA A 299 -23.06 0.07 13.76
C ALA A 299 -22.68 -0.16 12.29
N LYS A 300 -23.34 0.53 11.35
CA LYS A 300 -23.05 0.42 9.91
C LYS A 300 -21.61 0.82 9.53
N SER A 301 -20.97 1.63 10.37
CA SER A 301 -19.57 2.04 10.20
C SER A 301 -18.57 0.95 10.56
N PHE A 302 -18.98 -0.06 11.32
CA PHE A 302 -18.09 -1.16 11.70
C PHE A 302 -17.93 -2.15 10.55
N SER A 303 -16.70 -2.62 10.38
CA SER A 303 -16.31 -3.64 9.43
C SER A 303 -15.71 -4.81 10.18
N HIS A 304 -16.10 -6.01 9.81
CA HIS A 304 -15.46 -7.23 10.28
C HIS A 304 -14.37 -7.67 9.29
N THR A 305 -13.27 -8.25 9.80
CA THR A 305 -12.20 -8.83 9.00
C THR A 305 -11.31 -9.72 9.86
N GLU A 306 -10.72 -10.76 9.29
CA GLU A 306 -9.79 -11.64 10.01
C GLU A 306 -8.40 -11.00 10.27
N SER A 307 -8.07 -9.87 9.62
CA SER A 307 -6.79 -9.19 9.82
C SER A 307 -6.63 -8.76 11.27
N ILE A 308 -5.47 -9.03 11.89
CA ILE A 308 -5.19 -8.63 13.28
C ILE A 308 -5.07 -7.11 13.42
N PHE A 309 -4.40 -6.45 12.47
CA PHE A 309 -4.19 -5.01 12.51
C PHE A 309 -5.36 -4.26 11.88
N ARG A 310 -6.21 -3.67 12.73
CA ARG A 310 -7.46 -3.03 12.34
C ARG A 310 -7.50 -1.54 12.68
N THR A 311 -8.27 -0.77 11.91
CA THR A 311 -8.65 0.59 12.25
C THR A 311 -9.59 0.59 13.47
N GLU A 312 -9.90 1.76 14.01
CA GLU A 312 -10.86 1.90 15.11
C GLU A 312 -12.30 1.50 14.73
N TYR A 313 -12.56 1.31 13.44
CA TYR A 313 -13.83 0.85 12.89
C TYR A 313 -13.78 -0.62 12.42
N GLY A 314 -12.69 -1.33 12.71
CA GLY A 314 -12.56 -2.76 12.44
C GLY A 314 -12.05 -3.13 11.05
N SER A 315 -11.95 -2.20 10.09
CA SER A 315 -11.36 -2.50 8.77
C SER A 315 -9.85 -2.74 8.83
N PRO A 316 -9.24 -3.52 7.93
CA PRO A 316 -7.78 -3.69 7.91
C PRO A 316 -7.03 -2.37 7.76
N ILE A 317 -5.89 -2.23 8.44
CA ILE A 317 -5.00 -1.09 8.19
C ILE A 317 -4.37 -1.23 6.80
N THR A 318 -4.54 -0.22 5.95
CA THR A 318 -3.98 -0.19 4.60
C THR A 318 -2.74 0.69 4.54
N SER A 319 -2.00 0.62 3.42
CA SER A 319 -0.90 1.56 3.18
C SER A 319 -1.35 3.01 3.17
N HIS A 320 -2.59 3.31 2.78
CA HIS A 320 -3.07 4.69 2.76
C HIS A 320 -3.37 5.18 4.18
N SER A 321 -4.18 4.44 4.95
CA SER A 321 -4.53 4.84 6.30
C SER A 321 -3.30 4.95 7.21
N PHE A 322 -2.31 4.07 7.04
CA PHE A 322 -1.06 4.18 7.79
C PHE A 322 -0.25 5.42 7.39
N ARG A 323 -0.17 5.76 6.09
CA ARG A 323 0.49 7.01 5.65
C ARG A 323 -0.13 8.26 6.27
N GLU A 324 -1.45 8.31 6.43
CA GLU A 324 -2.12 9.43 7.10
C GLU A 324 -1.76 9.55 8.60
N VAL A 325 -1.45 8.43 9.26
CA VAL A 325 -0.94 8.44 10.64
C VAL A 325 0.51 8.89 10.66
N LEU A 326 1.34 8.36 9.77
CA LEU A 326 2.76 8.72 9.66
C LEU A 326 2.94 10.21 9.34
N ALA A 327 2.12 10.77 8.44
CA ALA A 327 2.14 12.19 8.12
C ALA A 327 1.83 13.08 9.33
N ARG A 328 0.89 12.66 10.20
CA ARG A 328 0.58 13.38 11.45
C ARG A 328 1.71 13.27 12.48
N VAL A 329 2.38 12.13 12.56
CA VAL A 329 3.58 11.96 13.39
C VAL A 329 4.68 12.88 12.89
N GLU A 330 4.96 12.87 11.58
CA GLU A 330 5.97 13.74 10.97
C GLU A 330 5.67 15.22 11.18
N GLN A 331 4.42 15.65 11.01
CA GLN A 331 4.02 17.03 11.24
C GLN A 331 4.33 17.46 12.68
N GLU A 332 3.95 16.65 13.67
CA GLU A 332 4.25 16.95 15.06
C GLU A 332 5.76 17.01 15.34
N LEU A 333 6.54 16.11 14.75
CA LEU A 333 7.99 16.10 14.92
C LEU A 333 8.66 17.30 14.23
N VAL A 334 8.17 17.74 13.08
CA VAL A 334 8.65 18.99 12.45
C VAL A 334 8.47 20.18 13.39
N GLU A 335 7.36 20.23 14.13
CA GLU A 335 7.03 21.33 15.04
C GLU A 335 7.74 21.24 16.40
N THR A 336 7.90 20.03 16.95
CA THR A 336 8.30 19.85 18.37
C THR A 336 9.68 19.25 18.58
N CYS A 337 10.30 18.67 17.54
CA CYS A 337 11.50 17.85 17.73
C CYS A 337 12.73 18.66 18.17
N GLU A 338 12.88 19.89 17.65
CA GLU A 338 14.03 20.74 17.98
C GLU A 338 13.97 21.20 19.44
N GLU A 339 12.79 21.63 19.91
CA GLU A 339 12.56 22.03 21.30
C GLU A 339 12.68 20.86 22.28
N LYS A 340 12.08 19.70 21.96
CA LYS A 340 12.02 18.55 22.88
C LYS A 340 13.27 17.69 22.89
N TYR A 341 13.95 17.54 21.76
CA TYR A 341 15.02 16.56 21.57
C TYR A 341 16.33 17.17 21.05
N GLY A 342 16.36 18.48 20.76
CA GLY A 342 17.59 19.19 20.40
C GLY A 342 18.06 18.99 18.95
N PHE A 343 17.20 18.45 18.06
CA PHE A 343 17.52 18.32 16.64
C PHE A 343 16.30 18.52 15.74
N LYS A 344 16.55 18.96 14.50
CA LYS A 344 15.49 19.21 13.52
C LYS A 344 15.05 17.93 12.81
N TRP A 345 13.76 17.66 12.82
CA TRP A 345 13.17 16.56 12.05
C TRP A 345 13.22 16.86 10.54
N THR A 346 13.87 15.98 9.76
CA THR A 346 14.01 16.13 8.29
C THR A 346 13.62 14.86 7.53
N LYS A 347 13.01 13.90 8.21
CA LYS A 347 12.75 12.55 7.71
C LYS A 347 11.32 12.39 7.19
N HIS A 348 11.15 11.42 6.30
CA HIS A 348 9.89 11.08 5.66
C HIS A 348 9.69 9.55 5.64
N VAL A 349 8.94 9.08 6.62
CA VAL A 349 8.64 7.68 6.89
C VAL A 349 7.37 7.27 6.16
N THR A 350 7.53 6.34 5.23
CA THR A 350 6.43 5.58 4.63
C THR A 350 6.37 4.15 5.17
N PRO A 351 5.27 3.39 4.98
CA PRO A 351 5.20 1.99 5.43
C PRO A 351 6.33 1.10 4.90
N HIS A 352 6.84 1.38 3.69
CA HIS A 352 7.94 0.60 3.11
C HIS A 352 9.31 0.95 3.72
N SER A 353 9.42 2.07 4.44
CA SER A 353 10.67 2.49 5.08
C SER A 353 11.04 1.56 6.23
N PHE A 354 10.07 1.01 6.96
CA PHE A 354 10.32 0.01 8.00
C PHE A 354 11.04 -1.23 7.46
N ARG A 355 10.69 -1.68 6.27
CA ARG A 355 11.40 -2.77 5.58
C ARG A 355 12.82 -2.40 5.17
N HIS A 356 13.03 -1.16 4.72
CA HIS A 356 14.39 -0.68 4.44
C HIS A 356 15.24 -0.60 5.71
N MET A 357 14.69 -0.04 6.78
CA MET A 357 15.36 0.03 8.09
C MET A 357 15.66 -1.37 8.62
N HIS A 358 14.72 -2.32 8.54
CA HIS A 358 14.93 -3.72 8.89
C HIS A 358 16.15 -4.33 8.20
N ILE A 359 16.23 -4.19 6.87
CA ILE A 359 17.35 -4.71 6.08
C ILE A 359 18.65 -4.03 6.50
N THR A 360 18.68 -2.70 6.61
CA THR A 360 19.89 -1.96 6.99
C THR A 360 20.37 -2.32 8.40
N TYR A 361 19.48 -2.45 9.38
CA TYR A 361 19.85 -2.81 10.76
C TYR A 361 20.37 -4.24 10.86
N LEU A 362 19.77 -5.19 10.14
CA LEU A 362 20.31 -6.56 10.05
C LEU A 362 21.70 -6.59 9.40
N GLN A 363 21.95 -5.73 8.41
CA GLN A 363 23.26 -5.62 7.78
C GLN A 363 24.31 -5.00 8.71
N SER A 364 23.92 -4.06 9.58
CA SER A 364 24.85 -3.35 10.46
C SER A 364 25.31 -4.13 11.69
N GLU A 365 24.51 -5.09 12.19
CA GLU A 365 24.83 -5.84 13.42
C GLU A 365 25.87 -6.98 13.24
N GLY A 366 26.35 -7.23 12.02
CA GLY A 366 27.62 -7.93 11.79
C GLY A 366 27.56 -9.44 11.48
N THR A 367 28.19 -9.74 10.34
CA THR A 367 28.99 -10.93 9.94
C THR A 367 28.38 -12.33 9.79
N ASP A 368 27.29 -12.70 10.47
CA ASP A 368 26.80 -14.09 10.40
C ASP A 368 25.55 -14.31 9.51
N LEU A 369 24.91 -13.21 9.11
CA LEU A 369 23.76 -13.21 8.20
C LEU A 369 24.22 -12.88 6.79
N VAL A 370 24.13 -13.85 5.90
CA VAL A 370 24.43 -13.62 4.49
C VAL A 370 23.31 -12.78 3.88
N MET A 371 23.64 -11.87 2.96
CA MET A 371 22.65 -11.03 2.26
C MET A 371 21.50 -11.83 1.66
N ARG A 372 21.78 -13.05 1.21
CA ARG A 372 20.78 -14.01 0.73
C ARG A 372 19.73 -14.32 1.79
N ASP A 373 20.13 -14.60 3.02
CA ASP A 373 19.21 -14.95 4.11
C ASP A 373 18.31 -13.77 4.48
N ILE A 374 18.84 -12.54 4.42
CA ILE A 374 18.06 -11.31 4.59
C ILE A 374 17.06 -11.15 3.45
N MET A 375 17.48 -11.39 2.20
CA MET A 375 16.61 -11.31 1.03
C MET A 375 15.49 -12.35 1.04
N ASP A 376 15.79 -13.57 1.50
CA ASP A 376 14.83 -14.66 1.69
C ASP A 376 13.82 -14.31 2.79
N ARG A 377 14.30 -13.82 3.94
CA ARG A 377 13.45 -13.35 5.06
C ARG A 377 12.44 -12.30 4.63
N VAL A 378 12.83 -11.38 3.75
CA VAL A 378 11.93 -10.33 3.27
C VAL A 378 11.13 -10.77 2.04
N GLY A 379 11.50 -11.83 1.33
CA GLY A 379 10.82 -12.27 0.10
C GLY A 379 11.04 -11.30 -1.08
N HIS A 380 12.31 -10.93 -1.34
CA HIS A 380 12.70 -10.22 -2.56
C HIS A 380 12.98 -11.21 -3.70
N ALA A 381 12.35 -11.01 -4.85
CA ALA A 381 12.66 -11.70 -6.10
C ALA A 381 13.35 -10.71 -7.07
N ASN A 382 14.69 -10.71 -7.18
CA ASN A 382 15.48 -10.25 -8.34
C ASN A 382 17.00 -10.21 -8.04
N TYR A 383 17.96 -10.37 -8.99
CA TYR A 383 17.93 -10.71 -10.43
C TYR A 383 19.23 -11.43 -10.92
N GLU A 384 20.34 -11.44 -10.18
CA GLU A 384 21.61 -12.05 -10.65
C GLU A 384 21.86 -13.50 -10.21
N THR A 385 21.03 -14.07 -9.33
CA THR A 385 21.19 -15.45 -8.90
C THR A 385 19.83 -16.10 -8.68
N THR A 386 19.14 -16.36 -9.80
CA THR A 386 18.24 -17.52 -9.86
C THR A 386 19.11 -18.76 -10.05
N ILE A 387 19.86 -19.14 -9.00
CA ILE A 387 20.43 -20.47 -8.89
C ILE A 387 19.83 -21.04 -7.60
N GLY A 388 19.13 -22.15 -7.75
CA GLY A 388 18.19 -22.69 -6.79
C GLY A 388 18.78 -23.21 -5.48
N TYR A 389 17.94 -24.00 -4.79
CA TYR A 389 18.12 -24.60 -3.46
C TYR A 389 17.80 -23.61 -2.31
N THR A 390 16.54 -23.42 -1.90
CA THR A 390 15.76 -24.34 -1.03
C THR A 390 16.61 -25.15 -0.06
N HIS A 391 17.01 -24.50 1.03
CA HIS A 391 16.82 -25.03 2.38
C HIS A 391 16.61 -23.85 3.33
N ARG A 392 15.38 -23.73 3.88
CA ARG A 392 15.08 -22.83 5.00
C ARG A 392 15.89 -23.31 6.20
N GLN A 393 17.06 -22.74 6.44
CA GLN A 393 17.79 -23.07 7.65
C GLN A 393 17.16 -22.29 8.82
N THR A 394 16.52 -22.99 9.75
CA THR A 394 16.02 -22.42 11.02
C THR A 394 17.08 -21.54 11.69
N SER A 395 18.36 -21.90 11.57
CA SER A 395 19.49 -21.14 12.09
C SER A 395 19.63 -19.72 11.52
N SER A 396 19.23 -19.46 10.26
CA SER A 396 19.31 -18.10 9.69
C SER A 396 18.21 -17.18 10.24
N GLN A 397 17.02 -17.74 10.52
CA GLN A 397 15.95 -17.01 11.18
C GLN A 397 16.28 -16.70 12.64
N GLU A 398 16.88 -17.66 13.37
CA GLU A 398 17.37 -17.44 14.73
C GLU A 398 18.45 -16.36 14.80
N LYS A 399 19.41 -16.39 13.87
CA LYS A 399 20.43 -15.33 13.73
C LYS A 399 19.81 -13.96 13.50
N ALA A 400 18.79 -13.86 12.63
CA ALA A 400 18.08 -12.62 12.38
C ALA A 400 17.36 -12.11 13.64
N VAL A 401 16.71 -13.01 14.40
CA VAL A 401 16.08 -12.66 15.68
C VAL A 401 17.11 -12.17 16.69
N ASN A 402 18.24 -12.86 16.83
CA ASN A 402 19.31 -12.47 17.75
C ASN A 402 19.93 -11.12 17.36
N ALA A 403 20.16 -10.86 16.07
CA ALA A 403 20.64 -9.57 15.59
C ALA A 403 19.65 -8.43 15.93
N LEU A 404 18.34 -8.66 15.79
CA LEU A 404 17.33 -7.67 16.17
C LEU A 404 17.28 -7.43 17.67
N ASN A 405 17.33 -8.49 18.50
CA ASN A 405 17.38 -8.35 19.95
C ASN A 405 18.62 -7.56 20.37
N ASN A 406 19.79 -7.91 19.84
CA ASN A 406 21.04 -7.18 20.08
C ASN A 406 20.93 -5.71 19.68
N PHE A 407 20.37 -5.41 18.50
CA PHE A 407 20.13 -4.04 18.05
C PHE A 407 19.24 -3.27 19.04
N ILE A 408 18.14 -3.87 19.48
CA ILE A 408 17.20 -3.25 20.41
C ILE A 408 17.87 -2.99 21.76
N ASP A 409 18.54 -4.00 22.32
CA ASP A 409 19.16 -3.95 23.65
C ASP A 409 20.34 -2.97 23.68
N LYS A 410 21.25 -3.06 22.69
CA LYS A 410 22.43 -2.18 22.57
C LYS A 410 22.04 -0.71 22.45
N ASN A 411 20.95 -0.43 21.74
CA ASN A 411 20.47 0.93 21.51
C ASN A 411 19.42 1.37 22.55
N GLN A 412 19.13 0.54 23.56
CA GLN A 412 18.18 0.82 24.64
C GLN A 412 16.80 1.23 24.11
N ILE A 413 16.37 0.64 22.99
CA ILE A 413 15.09 0.95 22.37
C ILE A 413 13.99 0.26 23.17
N SER A 414 13.11 1.04 23.79
CA SER A 414 12.04 0.51 24.62
C SER A 414 10.71 0.48 23.86
N PHE A 415 10.31 -0.71 23.40
CA PHE A 415 8.98 -0.96 22.83
C PHE A 415 8.00 -1.40 23.92
N THR A 416 7.61 -0.48 24.81
CA THR A 416 6.70 -0.81 25.91
C THR A 416 5.26 -0.96 25.44
N ALA A 417 4.49 -1.78 26.17
CA ALA A 417 3.06 -1.85 25.98
C ALA A 417 2.43 -0.48 26.27
N LEU A 418 1.66 0.03 25.31
CA LEU A 418 0.98 1.32 25.48
C LEU A 418 -0.04 1.23 26.61
N LYS A 419 0.02 2.21 27.53
CA LYS A 419 -0.98 2.36 28.58
C LYS A 419 -2.31 2.80 27.96
N SER A 420 -3.42 2.19 28.38
CA SER A 420 -4.76 2.45 27.86
C SER A 420 -5.62 3.20 28.87
N TRP A 421 -6.17 4.31 28.39
CA TRP A 421 -6.90 5.27 29.21
C TRP A 421 -8.35 5.35 28.76
N SER A 422 -9.29 5.11 29.67
CA SER A 422 -10.71 5.37 29.43
C SER A 422 -11.06 6.86 29.52
N CYS A 423 -10.17 7.64 30.14
CA CYS A 423 -10.33 9.08 30.34
C CYS A 423 -9.16 9.86 29.73
N LYS A 424 -9.49 10.91 28.97
CA LYS A 424 -8.49 11.79 28.33
C LYS A 424 -7.54 12.51 29.30
N TYR A 425 -7.91 12.56 30.58
CA TYR A 425 -7.14 13.20 31.64
C TYR A 425 -6.12 12.26 32.30
N SER A 426 -6.24 10.94 32.06
CA SER A 426 -5.39 9.94 32.72
C SER A 426 -3.97 9.93 32.17
N GLN A 427 -3.79 10.14 30.87
CA GLN A 427 -2.46 10.17 30.27
C GLN A 427 -1.60 11.32 30.82
N PRO A 428 -2.05 12.60 30.80
CA PRO A 428 -1.25 13.69 31.37
C PRO A 428 -0.90 13.47 32.85
N LEU A 429 -1.84 12.94 33.63
CA LEU A 429 -1.58 12.63 35.04
C LEU A 429 -0.55 11.52 35.21
N ASN A 430 -0.64 10.45 34.42
CA ASN A 430 0.35 9.37 34.45
C ASN A 430 1.73 9.90 34.07
N ASP A 431 1.83 10.68 33.00
CA ASP A 431 3.12 11.22 32.54
C ASP A 431 3.76 12.10 33.62
N TRP A 432 2.94 12.88 34.34
CA TRP A 432 3.40 13.62 35.52
C TRP A 432 3.87 12.70 36.66
N ILE A 433 3.13 11.62 36.96
CA ILE A 433 3.52 10.63 37.98
C ILE A 433 4.85 9.96 37.64
N GLU A 434 5.06 9.54 36.40
CA GLU A 434 6.31 8.89 35.97
C GLU A 434 7.52 9.84 36.15
N ASN A 435 7.35 11.13 35.86
CA ASN A 435 8.40 12.13 36.09
C ASN A 435 8.68 12.41 37.56
N HIS A 436 7.78 12.03 38.47
CA HIS A 436 7.90 12.20 39.91
C HIS A 436 7.89 10.86 40.65
N TYR A 437 8.18 9.75 39.95
CA TYR A 437 7.88 8.42 40.46
C TYR A 437 8.54 8.14 41.83
N GLU A 438 9.78 8.62 42.01
CA GLU A 438 10.55 8.50 43.25
C GLU A 438 9.93 9.21 44.46
N SER A 439 9.08 10.23 44.26
CA SER A 439 8.48 10.96 45.38
C SER A 439 7.40 10.15 46.10
N ARG A 440 6.81 9.14 45.43
CA ARG A 440 5.72 8.23 45.89
C ARG A 440 4.43 8.91 46.34
N LYS A 441 4.44 10.22 46.55
CA LYS A 441 3.31 11.07 46.89
C LYS A 441 3.56 12.50 46.46
N SER A 442 2.48 13.26 46.30
CA SER A 442 2.52 14.71 46.10
C SER A 442 1.24 15.38 46.56
N ASN A 443 1.37 16.61 47.04
CA ASN A 443 0.26 17.50 47.37
C ASN A 443 0.23 18.62 46.36
N LEU A 444 -0.85 18.70 45.60
CA LEU A 444 -1.05 19.71 44.58
C LEU A 444 -2.18 20.63 45.01
N ASN A 445 -1.99 21.94 44.81
CA ASN A 445 -3.11 22.86 44.88
C ASN A 445 -4.06 22.65 43.68
N LEU A 446 -5.22 23.30 43.72
CA LEU A 446 -6.27 23.09 42.72
C LEU A 446 -5.82 23.48 41.30
N ASP A 447 -5.01 24.52 41.16
CA ASP A 447 -4.58 25.05 39.86
C ASP A 447 -3.43 24.22 39.29
N GLU A 448 -2.47 23.80 40.11
CA GLU A 448 -1.43 22.82 39.73
C GLU A 448 -2.06 21.53 39.21
N PHE A 449 -3.07 21.01 39.91
CA PHE A 449 -3.76 19.80 39.47
C PHE A 449 -4.47 20.01 38.13
N ARG A 450 -5.12 21.17 37.93
CA ARG A 450 -5.80 21.52 36.68
C ARG A 450 -4.82 21.61 35.51
N ASP A 451 -3.66 22.21 35.73
CA ASP A 451 -2.62 22.34 34.72
C ASP A 451 -2.10 20.97 34.28
N ILE A 452 -1.83 20.08 35.24
CA ILE A 452 -1.37 18.71 34.97
C ILE A 452 -2.36 17.96 34.09
N ILE A 453 -3.65 18.02 34.40
CA ILE A 453 -4.68 17.29 33.63
C ILE A 453 -5.27 18.09 32.47
N GLY A 454 -4.82 19.32 32.23
CA GLY A 454 -5.25 20.18 31.12
C GLY A 454 -6.73 20.59 31.18
N ILE A 455 -7.20 21.06 32.34
CA ILE A 455 -8.58 21.53 32.54
C ILE A 455 -8.62 23.02 32.84
N LYS A 456 -9.57 23.74 32.23
CA LYS A 456 -9.77 25.19 32.46
C LYS A 456 -10.21 25.48 33.89
N GLU A 457 -9.78 26.61 34.44
CA GLU A 457 -10.17 27.11 35.77
C GLU A 457 -11.69 27.21 35.99
N SER A 458 -12.46 27.44 34.92
CA SER A 458 -13.92 27.50 34.97
C SER A 458 -14.59 26.15 35.35
N TYR A 459 -13.84 25.05 35.31
CA TYR A 459 -14.35 23.74 35.72
C TYR A 459 -14.39 23.63 37.25
N LEU A 460 -15.61 23.56 37.79
CA LEU A 460 -15.84 23.54 39.23
C LEU A 460 -15.24 22.27 39.89
N PRO A 461 -14.62 22.37 41.08
CA PRO A 461 -14.05 21.22 41.80
C PRO A 461 -15.02 20.06 42.00
N ARG A 462 -16.30 20.35 42.24
CA ARG A 462 -17.34 19.32 42.36
C ARG A 462 -17.46 18.44 41.10
N HIS A 463 -17.27 19.01 39.91
CA HIS A 463 -17.35 18.27 38.65
C HIS A 463 -16.09 17.44 38.42
N ILE A 464 -14.92 17.92 38.88
CA ILE A 464 -13.68 17.14 38.87
C ILE A 464 -13.88 15.87 39.71
N ASN A 465 -14.38 16.03 40.93
CA ASN A 465 -14.59 14.90 41.85
C ASN A 465 -15.61 13.88 41.35
N VAL A 466 -16.71 14.33 40.74
CA VAL A 466 -17.78 13.41 40.31
C VAL A 466 -17.47 12.77 38.96
N ASN A 467 -16.94 13.52 38.00
CA ASN A 467 -16.85 13.07 36.62
C ASN A 467 -15.46 12.58 36.20
N ILE A 468 -14.42 13.03 36.90
CA ILE A 468 -13.02 12.87 36.47
C ILE A 468 -12.24 11.96 37.41
N LEU A 469 -12.21 12.26 38.70
CA LEU A 469 -11.46 11.46 39.68
C LEU A 469 -11.78 9.96 39.65
N PRO A 470 -13.05 9.50 39.55
CA PRO A 470 -13.34 8.07 39.53
C PRO A 470 -12.75 7.38 38.30
N LYS A 471 -12.71 8.10 37.16
CA LYS A 471 -12.12 7.58 35.92
C LYS A 471 -10.60 7.57 35.99
N LEU A 472 -9.99 8.64 36.52
CA LEU A 472 -8.56 8.71 36.79
C LEU A 472 -8.12 7.58 37.72
N LEU A 473 -8.79 7.40 38.86
CA LEU A 473 -8.52 6.31 39.80
C LEU A 473 -8.59 4.95 39.11
N LYS A 474 -9.66 4.69 38.35
CA LYS A 474 -9.82 3.43 37.61
C LYS A 474 -8.70 3.19 36.61
N ASP A 475 -8.29 4.24 35.90
CA ASP A 475 -7.30 4.17 34.84
C ASP A 475 -5.87 4.05 35.37
N ILE A 476 -5.46 4.93 36.28
CA ILE A 476 -4.10 4.98 36.84
C ILE A 476 -3.82 3.72 37.66
N LYS A 477 -4.80 3.20 38.41
CA LYS A 477 -4.65 1.94 39.16
C LYS A 477 -4.32 0.71 38.31
N LYS A 478 -4.57 0.74 37.00
CA LYS A 478 -4.16 -0.34 36.10
C LYS A 478 -2.65 -0.50 36.02
N TYR A 479 -1.91 0.58 36.26
CA TYR A 479 -0.46 0.66 36.09
C TYR A 479 0.27 0.97 37.40
N HIS A 480 -0.41 1.64 38.32
CA HIS A 480 0.08 2.01 39.65
C HIS A 480 -0.91 1.46 40.69
N SER A 481 -0.73 0.21 41.12
CA SER A 481 -1.73 -0.50 41.92
C SER A 481 -2.07 0.19 43.25
N ASN A 482 -1.11 0.93 43.81
CA ASN A 482 -1.26 1.68 45.06
C ASN A 482 -1.76 3.10 44.86
N PHE A 483 -2.09 3.50 43.62
CA PHE A 483 -2.50 4.85 43.32
C PHE A 483 -3.77 5.25 44.08
N ASP A 484 -3.74 6.36 44.78
CA ASP A 484 -4.92 6.95 45.41
C ASP A 484 -4.88 8.48 45.30
N ILE A 485 -6.06 9.10 45.29
CA ILE A 485 -6.20 10.56 45.23
C ILE A 485 -7.27 11.03 46.21
N LYS A 486 -6.88 11.94 47.10
CA LYS A 486 -7.73 12.48 48.17
C LYS A 486 -7.84 13.98 48.05
N CYS A 487 -9.04 14.51 48.30
CA CYS A 487 -9.25 15.96 48.27
C CYS A 487 -8.66 16.62 49.52
N ILE A 488 -7.84 17.64 49.34
CA ILE A 488 -7.41 18.55 50.40
C ILE A 488 -8.50 19.62 50.56
N ARG A 489 -9.01 19.81 51.78
CA ARG A 489 -10.14 20.72 52.06
C ARG A 489 -9.78 21.79 53.06
N GLU A 490 -10.28 22.99 52.81
CA GLU A 490 -10.33 24.10 53.75
C GLU A 490 -11.75 24.23 54.32
N GLY A 491 -11.89 24.02 55.63
CA GLY A 491 -13.20 23.96 56.29
C GLY A 491 -14.06 22.76 55.82
N LYS A 492 -15.39 22.88 55.94
CA LYS A 492 -16.31 21.74 55.71
C LYS A 492 -16.53 21.40 54.22
N GLN A 493 -16.29 22.32 53.28
CA GLN A 493 -16.74 22.14 51.89
C GLN A 493 -15.80 22.65 50.79
N LYS A 494 -14.82 23.51 51.08
CA LYS A 494 -13.98 24.10 50.03
C LYS A 494 -12.81 23.17 49.71
N ILE A 495 -12.74 22.70 48.46
CA ILE A 495 -11.60 21.90 47.98
C ILE A 495 -10.51 22.87 47.55
N ILE A 496 -9.32 22.73 48.12
CA ILE A 496 -8.16 23.59 47.85
C ILE A 496 -7.05 22.86 47.09
N GLY A 497 -7.13 21.53 46.95
CA GLY A 497 -6.13 20.74 46.26
C GLY A 497 -6.39 19.24 46.35
N TYR A 498 -5.39 18.45 45.95
CA TYR A 498 -5.40 17.00 45.95
C TYR A 498 -4.09 16.43 46.48
N GLU A 499 -4.19 15.46 47.38
CA GLU A 499 -3.08 14.59 47.79
C GLU A 499 -3.14 13.34 46.91
N MET A 500 -2.03 13.00 46.28
CA MET A 500 -1.88 11.83 45.43
C MET A 500 -0.77 10.94 45.99
N VAL A 501 -0.97 9.63 45.92
CA VAL A 501 0.00 8.59 46.29
C VAL A 501 0.05 7.58 45.16
N TRP A 502 1.21 6.99 44.84
CA TRP A 502 1.37 5.96 43.80
C TRP A 502 2.35 4.85 44.20
#